data_AF-A0A150F3V2-F1
#
_entry.id   AF-A0A150F3V2-F1
#
_cell.length_a   1.000
_cell.length_b   1.000
_cell.length_c   1.000
_cell.angle_alpha   90.00
_cell.angle_beta   90.00
_cell.angle_gamma   90.00
#
_symmetry.space_group_name_H-M   'P 1'
#
loop_
_entity.id
_entity.type
_entity.pdbx_description
1 polymer ?
#
loop_
_entity_poly.entity_id
_entity_poly.type
_entity_poly.pdbx_seq_one_letter_code
_entity_poly.pdbx_strand_id
1 'polypeptide(L)'
;MLDKKNLGYSIKSKRKEKNMNQSELASLTGLSRTYISDIENGRYLPGTNSLSKIAICIDLDLNVLKMTEIQVVEEELHDRTTSTC
;
A
#
# COMPACT_ATOMS: atom_id res chain seq x y z
N MET A 1 -8.27 -9.13 -8.57
CA MET A 1 -8.80 -7.75 -8.35
C MET A 1 -8.48 -7.31 -6.93
N LEU A 2 -7.87 -6.12 -6.71
CA LEU A 2 -7.45 -5.69 -5.36
C LEU A 2 -8.67 -5.49 -4.43
N ASP A 3 -8.80 -6.31 -3.39
CA ASP A 3 -9.90 -6.18 -2.43
C ASP A 3 -9.68 -4.99 -1.48
N LYS A 4 -10.48 -3.94 -1.65
CA LYS A 4 -10.45 -2.72 -0.81
C LYS A 4 -10.61 -3.02 0.67
N LYS A 5 -11.41 -4.04 1.04
CA LYS A 5 -11.65 -4.41 2.43
C LYS A 5 -10.42 -5.04 3.06
N ASN A 6 -9.75 -5.94 2.34
CA ASN A 6 -8.52 -6.57 2.83
C ASN A 6 -7.40 -5.55 2.97
N LEU A 7 -7.26 -4.63 2.00
CA LEU A 7 -6.31 -3.52 2.12
C LEU A 7 -6.61 -2.64 3.35
N GLY A 8 -7.86 -2.21 3.50
CA GLY A 8 -8.29 -1.39 4.63
C GLY A 8 -8.05 -2.07 5.98
N TYR A 9 -8.32 -3.37 6.06
CA TYR A 9 -8.03 -4.18 7.24
C TYR A 9 -6.53 -4.22 7.56
N SER A 10 -5.67 -4.52 6.58
CA SER A 10 -4.22 -4.56 6.79
C SER A 10 -3.65 -3.22 7.26
N ILE A 11 -4.11 -2.11 6.67
CA ILE A 11 -3.73 -0.75 7.10
C ILE A 11 -4.15 -0.51 8.55
N LYS A 12 -5.40 -0.84 8.89
CA LYS A 12 -5.94 -0.67 10.24
C LYS A 12 -5.19 -1.50 11.28
N SER A 13 -4.86 -2.75 10.94
CA SER A 13 -4.12 -3.66 11.82
C SER A 13 -2.71 -3.16 12.07
N LYS A 14 -1.95 -2.79 11.02
CA LYS A 14 -0.60 -2.24 11.17
C LYS A 14 -0.58 -0.92 11.94
N ARG A 15 -1.55 -0.03 11.70
CA ARG A 15 -1.68 1.20 12.48
C ARG A 15 -1.86 0.92 13.98
N LYS A 16 -2.69 -0.07 14.32
CA LYS A 16 -2.92 -0.48 15.71
C LYS A 16 -1.70 -1.15 16.33
N GLU A 17 -0.96 -1.97 15.59
CA GLU A 17 0.32 -2.55 16.03
C GLU A 17 1.33 -1.46 16.43
N LYS A 18 1.30 -0.32 15.74
CA LYS A 18 2.10 0.87 16.08
C LYS A 18 1.51 1.75 17.19
N ASN A 19 0.42 1.34 17.83
CA ASN A 19 -0.30 2.11 18.85
C ASN A 19 -0.77 3.51 18.39
N MET A 20 -1.05 3.66 17.09
CA MET A 20 -1.49 4.93 16.53
C MET A 20 -3.01 4.99 16.39
N ASN A 21 -3.59 6.16 16.60
CA ASN A 21 -4.96 6.48 16.22
C ASN A 21 -5.03 7.03 14.78
N GLN A 22 -6.24 7.15 14.22
CA GLN A 22 -6.42 7.60 12.83
C GLN A 22 -5.97 9.05 12.60
N SER A 23 -6.07 9.91 13.61
CA SER A 23 -5.65 11.31 13.53
C SER A 23 -4.13 11.44 13.50
N GLU A 24 -3.41 10.58 14.23
CA GLU A 24 -1.95 10.51 14.20
C GLU A 24 -1.43 10.05 12.84
N LEU A 25 -2.03 8.98 12.29
CA LEU A 25 -1.68 8.53 10.94
C LEU A 25 -1.98 9.61 9.89
N ALA A 26 -3.12 10.29 10.01
CA ALA A 26 -3.50 11.40 9.15
C ALA A 26 -2.45 12.54 9.21
N SER A 27 -2.03 12.93 10.42
CA SER A 27 -1.00 13.95 10.62
C SER A 27 0.33 13.59 9.96
N LEU A 28 0.82 12.37 10.18
CA LEU A 28 2.11 11.92 9.64
C LEU A 28 2.10 11.74 8.12
N THR A 29 0.96 11.39 7.54
CA THR A 29 0.82 11.21 6.09
C THR A 29 0.41 12.49 5.35
N GLY A 30 0.03 13.54 6.08
CA GLY A 30 -0.57 14.75 5.51
C GLY A 30 -1.92 14.48 4.83
N LEU A 31 -2.64 13.44 5.26
CA LEU A 31 -3.96 13.06 4.77
C LEU A 31 -5.04 13.47 5.77
N SER A 32 -6.30 13.52 5.35
CA SER A 32 -7.39 13.77 6.29
C SER A 32 -7.73 12.52 7.11
N ARG A 33 -8.10 12.69 8.37
CA ARG A 33 -8.58 11.60 9.24
C ARG A 33 -9.76 10.85 8.61
N THR A 34 -10.69 11.57 8.00
CA THR A 34 -11.85 10.97 7.31
C THR A 34 -11.40 10.06 6.17
N TYR A 35 -10.43 10.52 5.35
CA TYR A 35 -9.89 9.70 4.27
C TYR A 35 -9.19 8.44 4.78
N ILE A 36 -8.42 8.52 5.86
CA ILE A 36 -7.83 7.33 6.52
C ILE A 36 -8.94 6.38 6.99
N SER A 37 -9.98 6.88 7.65
CA SER A 37 -11.12 6.07 8.10
C SER A 37 -11.84 5.40 6.93
N ASP A 38 -12.02 6.11 5.83
CA ASP A 38 -12.68 5.60 4.63
C ASP A 38 -11.88 4.48 3.96
N ILE A 39 -10.55 4.60 3.91
CA ILE A 39 -9.65 3.55 3.43
C ILE A 39 -9.74 2.32 4.35
N GLU A 40 -9.63 2.51 5.67
CA GLU A 40 -9.66 1.41 6.64
C GLU A 40 -10.98 0.62 6.65
N ASN A 41 -12.08 1.28 6.28
CA ASN A 41 -13.39 0.65 6.15
C ASN A 41 -13.68 0.13 4.73
N GLY A 42 -12.72 0.24 3.81
CA GLY A 42 -12.85 -0.22 2.42
C GLY A 42 -13.81 0.61 1.56
N ARG A 43 -14.20 1.82 2.00
CA ARG A 43 -15.07 2.73 1.25
C ARG A 43 -14.33 3.34 0.05
N TYR A 44 -13.04 3.59 0.20
CA TYR A 44 -12.19 4.15 -0.86
C TYR A 44 -10.90 3.34 -1.03
N LEU A 45 -10.43 3.27 -2.28
CA LEU A 45 -9.10 2.76 -2.60
C LEU A 45 -8.17 3.96 -2.73
N PRO A 46 -7.08 4.04 -1.94
CA PRO A 46 -6.14 5.14 -2.06
C PRO A 46 -5.41 5.06 -3.40
N GLY A 47 -5.11 6.22 -3.99
CA GLY A 47 -4.18 6.30 -5.12
C GLY A 47 -2.76 5.91 -4.70
N THR A 48 -1.88 5.64 -5.67
CA THR A 48 -0.50 5.16 -5.43
C THR A 48 0.27 6.06 -4.47
N ASN A 49 0.22 7.38 -4.65
CA ASN A 49 0.88 8.35 -3.77
C ASN A 49 0.39 8.28 -2.32
N SER A 50 -0.93 8.25 -2.09
CA SER A 50 -1.49 8.13 -0.74
C SER A 50 -1.13 6.79 -0.11
N LEU A 51 -1.19 5.72 -0.90
CA LEU A 51 -0.87 4.37 -0.46
C LEU A 51 0.61 4.26 -0.05
N SER A 52 1.53 4.81 -0.83
CA SER A 52 2.95 4.85 -0.50
C SER A 52 3.22 5.62 0.79
N LYS A 53 2.59 6.79 0.98
CA LYS A 53 2.73 7.56 2.23
C LYS A 53 2.26 6.77 3.45
N ILE A 54 1.09 6.13 3.34
CA ILE A 54 0.54 5.29 4.42
C ILE A 54 1.48 4.13 4.70
N ALA A 55 1.92 3.41 3.66
CA ALA A 55 2.77 2.24 3.76
C ALA A 55 4.10 2.54 4.45
N ILE A 56 4.76 3.64 4.06
CA ILE A 56 6.01 4.10 4.68
C ILE A 56 5.77 4.46 6.16
N CYS A 57 4.67 5.14 6.48
CA CYS A 57 4.40 5.53 7.87
C CYS A 57 4.18 4.33 8.80
N ILE A 58 3.49 3.29 8.32
CA ILE A 58 3.11 2.13 9.13
C ILE A 58 4.00 0.89 8.90
N ASP A 59 5.12 1.05 8.17
CA ASP A 59 6.01 -0.05 7.74
C ASP A 59 5.25 -1.24 7.14
N LEU A 60 4.27 -0.93 6.28
CA LEU A 60 3.52 -1.96 5.56
C LEU A 60 4.23 -2.30 4.25
N ASP A 61 4.66 -3.54 4.11
CA ASP A 61 5.15 -4.05 2.84
C ASP A 61 3.96 -4.27 1.87
N LEU A 62 3.96 -3.49 0.78
CA LEU A 62 2.93 -3.58 -0.26
C LEU A 62 3.00 -4.89 -1.05
N ASN A 63 4.11 -5.63 -1.01
CA ASN A 63 4.21 -6.94 -1.65
C ASN A 63 3.32 -7.98 -0.96
N VAL A 64 3.06 -7.83 0.35
CA VAL A 64 2.13 -8.68 1.10
C VAL A 64 0.71 -8.59 0.51
N LEU A 65 0.35 -7.43 -0.05
CA LEU A 65 -0.95 -7.22 -0.71
C LEU A 65 -1.02 -7.85 -2.10
N LYS A 66 0.12 -8.14 -2.74
CA LYS A 66 0.20 -8.85 -4.02
C LYS A 66 0.05 -10.37 -3.85
N MET A 67 0.25 -10.90 -2.64
CA MET A 67 0.20 -12.34 -2.39
C MET A 67 -1.21 -12.97 -2.46
N THR A 68 -2.26 -12.16 -2.61
CA THR A 68 -3.63 -12.67 -2.83
C THR A 68 -3.96 -13.01 -4.28
N GLU A 69 -3.12 -12.63 -5.26
CA GLU A 69 -3.12 -13.18 -6.62
C GLU A 69 -1.66 -13.19 -7.12
N ILE A 70 -1.05 -14.38 -7.27
CA ILE A 70 0.25 -14.54 -7.90
C ILE A 70 0.25 -13.80 -9.25
N GLN A 71 0.92 -12.66 -9.33
CA GLN A 71 1.39 -12.11 -10.60
C GLN A 71 2.79 -12.66 -10.80
N VAL A 72 2.90 -13.79 -11.50
CA VAL A 72 4.17 -14.18 -12.10
C VAL A 72 4.47 -13.09 -13.12
N VAL A 73 5.36 -12.17 -12.77
CA VAL A 73 5.98 -11.31 -13.77
C VAL A 73 7.08 -12.19 -14.35
N GLU A 74 6.83 -12.80 -15.51
CA GLU A 74 7.93 -13.37 -16.29
C GLU A 74 8.86 -12.22 -16.63
N GLU A 75 10.02 -12.20 -15.97
CA GLU A 75 11.10 -11.31 -16.31
C GLU A 75 11.64 -11.80 -17.66
N GLU A 76 11.12 -11.26 -18.77
CA GLU A 76 11.82 -11.37 -20.05
C GLU A 76 13.17 -10.66 -19.88
N LEU A 77 14.21 -11.49 -19.74
CA LEU A 77 15.62 -11.15 -19.85
C LEU A 77 15.81 -10.23 -21.06
N HIS A 78 15.84 -8.92 -20.83
CA HIS A 78 16.43 -8.00 -21.78
C HIS A 78 17.92 -8.25 -21.77
N ASP A 79 18.35 -9.20 -22.58
CA ASP A 79 19.75 -9.35 -22.93
C ASP A 79 20.19 -8.09 -23.67
N ARG A 80 20.84 -7.20 -22.91
CA ARG A 80 21.58 -6.08 -23.44
C ARG A 80 22.82 -6.63 -24.14
N THR A 81 22.66 -7.10 -25.36
CA THR A 81 23.81 -7.22 -26.27
C THR A 81 24.19 -5.83 -26.77
N THR A 82 25.08 -5.20 -26.01
CA THR A 82 25.92 -4.12 -26.51
C THR A 82 26.90 -4.67 -27.54
N SER A 83 26.85 -4.16 -28.78
CA SER A 83 28.00 -3.91 -29.69
C SER A 83 27.39 -3.52 -31.05
N THR A 84 27.39 -2.27 -31.52
CA THR A 84 28.56 -1.52 -32.00
C THR A 84 29.73 -2.42 -32.40
N CYS A 85 29.71 -2.83 -33.66
CA CYS A 85 30.79 -2.71 -34.64
C CYS A 85 30.14 -2.73 -36.03
#